data_AF-A0AAN8DDV9-F1
#
_entry.id   AF-A0AAN8DDV9-F1
#
_cell.length_a   1.000
_cell.length_b   1.000
_cell.length_c   1.000
_cell.angle_alpha   90.00
_cell.angle_beta   90.00
_cell.angle_gamma   90.00
#
_symmetry.space_group_name_H-M   'P 1'
#
loop_
_entity.id
_entity.type
_entity.pdbx_description
1 polymer ?
#
loop_
_entity_poly.entity_id
_entity_poly.type
_entity_poly.pdbx_seq_one_letter_code
_entity_poly.pdbx_strand_id
1 'polypeptide(L)'
;MARCRTLWTGIFALLTAGVSGFTHLTYNLCKWCEASSPVCKDSVCFSNCSLTSFCSSTDEICIALWRKTNGSMSVQTMCHDPSLPLEGLPPRLLLNFTSRDCTMLPAKGGEAEEGLAEGGGRRP
;
A
#
# COMPACT_ATOMS: atom_id res chain seq x y z
N MET A 1 69.31 -18.87 0.63
CA MET A 1 68.34 -18.85 -0.49
C MET A 1 66.95 -18.61 0.09
N ALA A 2 66.59 -17.36 0.30
CA ALA A 2 65.28 -16.94 0.76
C ALA A 2 64.59 -16.20 -0.39
N ARG A 3 63.24 -16.22 -0.40
CA ARG A 3 62.33 -15.53 -1.34
C ARG A 3 61.82 -16.40 -2.51
N CYS A 4 61.09 -17.47 -2.20
CA CYS A 4 60.17 -18.09 -3.17
C CYS A 4 58.93 -18.67 -2.47
N ARG A 5 58.26 -17.90 -1.59
CA ARG A 5 56.99 -18.32 -0.95
C ARG A 5 55.97 -17.19 -0.81
N THR A 6 56.03 -16.15 -1.63
CA THR A 6 55.12 -14.99 -1.52
C THR A 6 54.22 -14.75 -2.73
N LEU A 7 54.27 -15.60 -3.76
CA LEU A 7 53.49 -15.38 -4.98
C LEU A 7 52.18 -16.18 -5.08
N TRP A 8 51.91 -17.15 -4.19
CA TRP A 8 50.67 -17.93 -4.28
C TRP A 8 49.53 -17.42 -3.37
N THR A 9 49.83 -16.60 -2.36
CA THR A 9 48.80 -16.11 -1.42
C THR A 9 48.13 -14.80 -1.86
N GLY A 10 48.64 -14.14 -2.91
CA GLY A 10 48.11 -12.85 -3.38
C GLY A 10 46.89 -12.94 -4.31
N ILE A 11 46.75 -14.05 -5.05
CA ILE A 11 45.69 -14.21 -6.06
C ILE A 11 44.40 -14.77 -5.46
N PHE A 12 44.47 -15.48 -4.33
CA PHE A 12 43.27 -16.02 -3.67
C PHE A 12 42.47 -14.98 -2.87
N ALA A 13 43.04 -13.80 -2.60
CA ALA A 13 42.39 -12.74 -1.82
C ALA A 13 41.49 -11.79 -2.63
N LEU A 14 41.44 -11.93 -3.95
CA LEU A 14 40.67 -11.04 -4.84
C LEU A 14 39.28 -11.56 -5.22
N LEU A 15 38.90 -12.78 -4.82
CA LEU A 15 37.64 -13.42 -5.21
C LEU A 15 36.48 -13.26 -4.20
N THR A 16 36.68 -12.56 -3.07
CA THR A 16 35.63 -12.43 -2.03
C THR A 16 34.97 -11.04 -1.97
N ALA A 17 35.34 -10.11 -2.85
CA ALA A 17 34.77 -8.77 -2.86
C ALA A 17 33.68 -8.63 -3.93
N GLY A 18 32.45 -9.05 -3.63
CA GLY A 18 31.32 -8.67 -4.48
C GLY A 18 30.10 -9.59 -4.47
N VAL A 19 29.47 -9.79 -3.31
CA VAL A 19 28.04 -10.11 -3.28
C VAL A 19 27.39 -9.15 -2.28
N SER A 20 27.30 -7.88 -2.68
CA SER A 20 26.66 -6.85 -1.86
C SER A 20 25.22 -6.63 -2.36
N GLY A 21 24.28 -7.21 -1.63
CA GLY A 21 22.95 -6.62 -1.39
C GLY A 21 21.83 -6.97 -2.35
N PHE A 22 21.02 -7.98 -2.01
CA PHE A 22 19.60 -7.93 -2.35
C PHE A 22 18.94 -6.92 -1.41
N THR A 23 18.56 -5.74 -1.91
CA THR A 23 17.70 -4.83 -1.14
C THR A 23 16.28 -5.41 -1.11
N HIS A 24 15.76 -5.72 0.08
CA HIS A 24 14.41 -6.25 0.24
C HIS A 24 13.39 -5.12 0.03
N LEU A 25 12.91 -4.96 -1.22
CA LEU A 25 11.81 -4.05 -1.54
C LEU A 25 10.54 -4.54 -0.82
N THR A 26 10.03 -3.72 0.08
CA THR A 26 8.84 -4.05 0.88
C THR A 26 7.64 -3.32 0.29
N TYR A 27 6.82 -4.06 -0.47
CA TYR A 27 5.59 -3.54 -1.05
C TYR A 27 4.44 -3.60 -0.04
N ASN A 28 3.51 -2.66 -0.14
CA ASN A 28 2.31 -2.68 0.68
C ASN A 28 1.35 -3.77 0.18
N LEU A 29 0.71 -4.48 1.10
CA LEU A 29 -0.31 -5.48 0.81
C LEU A 29 -1.68 -4.89 1.17
N CYS A 30 -2.51 -4.67 0.16
CA CYS A 30 -3.82 -4.03 0.30
C CYS A 30 -4.95 -4.98 -0.09
N LYS A 31 -6.15 -4.69 0.40
CA LYS A 31 -7.37 -5.31 -0.14
C LYS A 31 -7.64 -4.76 -1.53
N TRP A 32 -8.02 -5.63 -2.47
CA TRP A 32 -8.29 -5.22 -3.85
C TRP A 32 -9.59 -5.81 -4.37
N CYS A 33 -10.62 -4.96 -4.41
CA CYS A 33 -11.97 -5.30 -4.84
C CYS A 33 -12.55 -4.08 -5.56
N GLU A 34 -13.06 -4.27 -6.78
CA GLU A 34 -13.68 -3.20 -7.56
C GLU A 34 -14.98 -2.69 -6.90
N ALA A 35 -15.83 -3.61 -6.45
CA ALA A 35 -17.03 -3.31 -5.71
C ALA A 35 -17.36 -4.46 -4.75
N SER A 36 -17.64 -4.12 -3.50
CA SER A 36 -18.02 -5.06 -2.44
C SER A 36 -19.14 -4.49 -1.58
N SER A 37 -20.01 -5.36 -1.07
CA SER A 37 -21.09 -4.94 -0.16
C SER A 37 -20.56 -4.95 1.27
N PRO A 38 -20.48 -3.79 1.94
CA PRO A 38 -19.92 -3.72 3.26
C PRO A 38 -20.81 -4.37 4.31
N VAL A 39 -20.19 -4.83 5.38
CA VAL A 39 -20.88 -5.36 6.57
C VAL A 39 -20.56 -4.45 7.75
N CYS A 40 -21.59 -3.79 8.26
CA CYS A 40 -21.48 -2.90 9.42
C CYS A 40 -21.91 -3.64 10.69
N LYS A 41 -21.11 -3.51 11.73
CA LYS A 41 -21.45 -3.91 13.09
C LYS A 41 -21.27 -2.69 13.99
N ASP A 42 -22.36 -2.22 14.55
CA ASP A 42 -22.42 -0.97 15.33
C ASP A 42 -21.94 0.23 14.49
N SER A 43 -20.94 0.97 14.95
CA SER A 43 -20.34 2.12 14.26
C SER A 43 -19.14 1.76 13.36
N VAL A 44 -18.83 0.47 13.21
CA VAL A 44 -17.67 0.00 12.45
C VAL A 44 -18.13 -0.82 11.25
N CYS A 45 -17.70 -0.42 10.05
CA CYS A 45 -18.02 -1.12 8.82
C CYS A 45 -16.78 -1.75 8.19
N PHE A 46 -16.94 -2.99 7.70
CA PHE A 46 -15.91 -3.74 7.00
C PHE A 46 -16.27 -3.87 5.52
N SER A 47 -15.28 -3.80 4.63
CA SER A 47 -15.50 -3.90 3.18
C SER A 47 -16.03 -5.26 2.72
N ASN A 48 -15.91 -6.31 3.54
CA ASN A 48 -16.24 -7.68 3.16
C ASN A 48 -15.44 -8.20 1.94
N CYS A 49 -14.26 -7.61 1.69
CA CYS A 49 -13.34 -8.04 0.65
C CYS A 49 -12.36 -9.08 1.20
N SER A 50 -12.28 -10.26 0.58
CA SER A 50 -11.30 -11.31 0.92
C SER A 50 -10.01 -11.19 0.10
N LEU A 51 -10.07 -10.61 -1.09
CA LEU A 51 -8.95 -10.47 -2.02
C LEU A 51 -7.90 -9.46 -1.56
N THR A 52 -6.63 -9.80 -1.75
CA THR A 52 -5.48 -8.94 -1.45
C THR A 52 -4.50 -8.92 -2.61
N SER A 53 -3.85 -7.79 -2.85
CA SER A 53 -2.78 -7.64 -3.85
C SER A 53 -1.62 -6.83 -3.30
N PHE A 54 -0.43 -7.11 -3.84
CA PHE A 54 0.73 -6.25 -3.64
C PHE A 54 0.57 -5.00 -4.51
N CYS A 55 0.90 -3.86 -3.93
CA CYS A 55 0.97 -2.60 -4.64
C CYS A 55 2.16 -2.59 -5.63
N SER A 56 2.03 -1.82 -6.70
CA SER A 56 3.06 -1.71 -7.75
C SER A 56 4.24 -0.86 -7.32
N SER A 57 3.98 0.10 -6.41
CA SER A 57 4.99 0.94 -5.79
C SER A 57 5.00 0.76 -4.28
N THR A 58 6.15 1.04 -3.66
CA THR A 58 6.30 1.08 -2.19
C THR A 58 5.62 2.31 -1.58
N ASP A 59 5.37 3.33 -2.39
CA ASP A 59 4.76 4.59 -1.97
C ASP A 59 3.24 4.58 -2.10
N GLU A 60 2.68 3.57 -2.78
CA GLU A 60 1.24 3.35 -2.86
C GLU A 60 0.67 2.95 -1.50
N ILE A 61 -0.49 3.51 -1.15
CA ILE A 61 -1.19 3.28 0.11
C ILE A 61 -2.49 2.51 -0.12
N CYS A 62 -3.04 1.91 0.94
CA CYS A 62 -4.32 1.23 0.84
C CYS A 62 -5.46 2.24 1.08
N ILE A 63 -6.38 2.31 0.13
CA ILE A 63 -7.57 3.17 0.27
C ILE A 63 -8.86 2.35 0.15
N ALA A 64 -9.90 2.82 0.81
CA ALA A 64 -11.25 2.29 0.71
C ALA A 64 -12.26 3.41 0.40
N LEU A 65 -12.96 3.28 -0.72
CA LEU A 65 -13.92 4.24 -1.23
C LEU A 65 -15.32 3.71 -1.02
N TRP A 66 -16.11 4.46 -0.27
CA TRP A 66 -17.50 4.16 0.02
C TRP A 66 -18.38 5.00 -0.90
N ARG A 67 -19.27 4.35 -1.63
CA ARG A 67 -20.22 5.01 -2.51
C ARG A 67 -21.62 4.52 -2.23
N LYS A 68 -22.54 5.46 -2.03
CA LYS A 68 -23.97 5.18 -1.89
C LYS A 68 -24.70 5.57 -3.16
N THR A 69 -25.25 4.57 -3.86
CA THR A 69 -26.00 4.78 -5.11
C THR A 69 -27.37 4.11 -5.00
N ASN A 70 -28.45 4.88 -5.19
CA ASN A 70 -29.83 4.37 -5.17
C ASN A 70 -30.19 3.54 -3.91
N GLY A 71 -29.64 3.92 -2.75
CA GLY A 71 -29.87 3.23 -1.47
C GLY A 71 -28.98 2.02 -1.21
N SER A 72 -28.19 1.56 -2.19
CA SER A 72 -27.17 0.53 -2.00
C SER A 72 -25.81 1.17 -1.70
N MET A 73 -25.08 0.59 -0.73
CA MET A 73 -23.71 1.00 -0.38
C MET A 73 -22.72 0.02 -1.01
N SER A 74 -21.73 0.54 -1.73
CA SER A 74 -20.63 -0.23 -2.29
C SER A 74 -19.30 0.28 -1.77
N VAL A 75 -18.35 -0.63 -1.56
CA VAL A 75 -16.97 -0.31 -1.19
C VAL A 75 -16.01 -0.81 -2.24
N GLN A 76 -15.17 0.09 -2.73
CA GLN A 76 -14.02 -0.21 -3.57
C GLN A 76 -12.76 -0.13 -2.72
N THR A 77 -11.87 -1.11 -2.83
CA THR A 77 -10.57 -1.11 -2.14
C THR A 77 -9.45 -1.30 -3.15
N MET A 78 -8.38 -0.51 -3.06
CA MET A 78 -7.25 -0.56 -4.00
C MET A 78 -5.96 0.03 -3.40
N CYS A 79 -4.85 -0.20 -4.09
CA CYS A 79 -3.62 0.59 -3.91
C CYS A 79 -3.77 1.93 -4.64
N HIS A 80 -3.26 3.01 -4.06
CA HIS A 80 -3.30 4.34 -4.67
C HIS A 80 -2.04 5.15 -4.36
N ASP A 81 -1.58 5.94 -5.32
CA ASP A 81 -0.48 6.88 -5.11
C ASP A 81 -1.03 8.18 -4.49
N PRO A 82 -0.65 8.55 -3.26
CA PRO A 82 -1.17 9.73 -2.58
C PRO A 82 -0.82 11.05 -3.28
N SER A 83 0.16 11.06 -4.19
CA SER A 83 0.49 12.24 -5.01
C SER A 83 -0.48 12.48 -6.17
N LEU A 84 -1.28 11.47 -6.53
CA LEU A 84 -2.27 11.55 -7.60
C LEU A 84 -3.64 11.95 -7.07
N PRO A 85 -4.38 12.83 -7.78
CA PRO A 85 -5.74 13.18 -7.41
C PRO A 85 -6.64 11.96 -7.55
N LEU A 86 -7.57 11.80 -6.61
CA LEU A 86 -8.60 10.78 -6.70
C LEU A 86 -9.87 11.37 -7.29
N GLU A 87 -10.40 10.73 -8.32
CA GLU A 87 -11.61 11.19 -9.00
C GLU A 87 -12.80 11.22 -8.03
N GLY A 88 -13.58 12.31 -8.04
CA GLY A 88 -14.72 12.50 -7.13
C GLY A 88 -14.37 12.98 -5.71
N LEU A 89 -13.08 13.02 -5.32
CA LEU A 89 -12.67 13.44 -3.98
C LEU A 89 -11.82 14.72 -3.96
N PRO A 90 -12.05 15.65 -3.02
CA PRO A 90 -11.17 16.79 -2.85
C PRO A 90 -9.77 16.36 -2.39
N PRO A 91 -8.69 17.03 -2.86
CA PRO A 91 -7.29 16.66 -2.62
C PRO A 91 -6.85 16.73 -1.14
N ARG A 92 -7.70 17.26 -0.25
CA ARG A 92 -7.42 17.38 1.20
C ARG A 92 -7.83 16.14 2.01
N LEU A 93 -8.41 15.11 1.40
CA LEU A 93 -8.84 13.91 2.13
C LEU A 93 -7.71 12.90 2.38
N LEU A 94 -6.62 12.95 1.62
CA LEU A 94 -5.43 12.08 1.74
C LEU A 94 -4.40 12.59 2.77
N LEU A 95 -4.81 13.37 3.78
CA LEU A 95 -3.86 13.99 4.73
C LEU A 95 -3.35 13.04 5.83
N ASN A 96 -4.00 11.89 6.05
CA ASN A 96 -3.72 10.97 7.16
C ASN A 96 -3.33 9.56 6.72
N PHE A 97 -2.59 9.42 5.61
CA PHE A 97 -2.11 8.12 5.10
C PHE A 97 -1.13 7.38 6.03
N THR A 98 -0.64 8.04 7.09
CA THR A 98 0.27 7.47 8.08
C THR A 98 -0.44 6.69 9.20
N SER A 99 -1.76 6.83 9.33
CA SER A 99 -2.57 6.08 10.30
C SER A 99 -2.74 4.62 9.89
N ARG A 100 -2.79 3.69 10.85
CA ARG A 100 -3.20 2.29 10.58
C ARG A 100 -4.71 2.09 10.60
N ASP A 101 -5.43 3.08 11.12
CA ASP A 101 -6.88 3.04 11.28
C ASP A 101 -7.56 3.83 10.17
N CYS A 102 -8.43 3.16 9.41
CA CYS A 102 -9.24 3.76 8.36
C CYS A 102 -10.46 4.45 8.95
N THR A 103 -10.50 5.78 8.87
CA THR A 103 -11.66 6.57 9.28
C THR A 103 -12.39 7.10 8.06
N MET A 104 -13.70 6.86 7.97
CA MET A 104 -14.52 7.39 6.89
C MET A 104 -14.64 8.92 7.00
N LEU A 105 -14.28 9.62 5.93
CA LEU A 105 -14.44 11.06 5.79
C LEU A 105 -15.45 11.37 4.69
N PRO A 106 -16.46 12.22 4.94
CA PRO A 106 -17.40 12.61 3.92
C PRO A 106 -16.72 13.49 2.86
N ALA A 107 -16.85 13.09 1.60
CA ALA A 107 -16.46 13.89 0.46
C ALA A 107 -17.58 14.89 0.14
N LYS A 108 -17.25 16.17 0.13
CA LYS A 108 -18.13 17.19 -0.43
C LYS A 108 -17.63 17.50 -1.83
N GLY A 109 -18.21 16.85 -2.85
CA GLY A 109 -17.73 16.98 -4.23
C GLY A 109 -18.54 16.32 -5.34
N GLY A 110 -19.54 15.48 -5.04
CA GLY A 110 -20.38 14.83 -6.04
C GLY A 110 -21.74 14.45 -5.45
N GLU A 111 -22.74 14.26 -6.30
CA GLU A 111 -24.15 13.97 -5.96
C GLU A 111 -24.38 12.56 -5.35
N ALA A 112 -23.32 11.93 -4.84
CA ALA A 112 -23.35 10.73 -4.02
C ALA A 112 -22.60 11.02 -2.72
N GLU A 113 -23.11 10.55 -1.59
CA GLU A 113 -22.38 10.59 -0.31
C GLU A 113 -21.15 9.68 -0.42
N GLU A 114 -20.07 10.21 -0.98
CA GLU A 114 -18.79 9.53 -1.16
C GLU A 114 -17.98 9.65 0.13
N GLY A 115 -17.38 8.55 0.57
CA GLY A 115 -16.57 8.51 1.79
C GLY A 115 -15.22 7.86 1.55
N LEU A 116 -14.13 8.43 2.08
CA LEU A 116 -12.79 7.85 1.99
C LEU A 116 -12.34 7.35 3.35
N ALA A 117 -11.82 6.11 3.41
CA ALA A 117 -11.18 5.58 4.60
C ALA A 117 -9.72 5.20 4.29
N GLU A 118 -8.79 5.87 4.96
CA GLU A 118 -7.33 5.80 4.75
C GLU A 118 -6.68 4.77 5.66
N GLY A 119 -6.07 3.71 5.12
CA GLY A 119 -5.45 2.66 5.93
C GLY A 119 -3.98 2.44 5.60
N GLY A 120 -3.11 2.66 6.58
CA GLY A 120 -1.70 2.28 6.50
C GLY A 120 -1.57 0.76 6.30
N GLY A 121 -1.09 0.37 5.12
CA GLY A 121 -0.92 -1.02 4.72
C GLY A 121 -0.15 -1.84 5.74
N ARG A 122 -0.48 -3.14 5.84
CA ARG A 122 0.27 -4.07 6.68
C ARG A 122 1.55 -4.44 5.93
N ARG A 123 2.70 -3.95 6.40
CA ARG A 123 4.00 -4.47 5.94
C ARG A 123 4.13 -5.92 6.44
N PRO A 124 4.54 -6.87 5.57
CA PRO A 124 4.81 -8.24 5.99
C PRO A 124 5.95 -8.32 7.02
#